data_AF-A0A1G9I3F1-F1
#
_entry.id   AF-A0A1G9I3F1-F1
#
_cell.length_a   1.000
_cell.length_b   1.000
_cell.length_c   1.000
_cell.angle_alpha   90.00
_cell.angle_beta   90.00
_cell.angle_gamma   90.00
#
_symmetry.space_group_name_H-M   'P 1'
#
loop_
_entity.id
_entity.type
_entity.pdbx_description
1 polymer ?
#
loop_
_entity_poly.entity_id
_entity_poly.type
_entity_poly.pdbx_seq_one_letter_code
_entity_poly.pdbx_strand_id
1 'polypeptide(L)'
;MTAEAAFAETDPGRDGWLGDFRRGPAVFALFQVGPESGGHPLGPPEYRIECNDGAGPREICRFFDEPDPVPEWRGAWRGDEWCPWILDRAHALIARPENT
;
A
#
# COMPACT_ATOMS: atom_id res chain seq x y z
N MET A 1 20.19 -19.43 -15.67
CA MET A 1 20.28 -17.97 -15.86
C MET A 1 19.35 -17.35 -14.83
N THR A 2 19.93 -16.66 -13.88
CA THR A 2 19.41 -16.26 -12.56
C THR A 2 18.35 -15.16 -12.66
N ALA A 3 17.14 -15.45 -12.18
CA ALA A 3 16.08 -14.48 -11.99
C ALA A 3 16.03 -14.07 -10.50
N GLU A 4 17.13 -13.50 -10.01
CA GLU A 4 17.22 -12.96 -8.65
C GLU A 4 18.20 -11.79 -8.69
N ALA A 5 17.72 -10.60 -9.06
CA ALA A 5 18.37 -9.35 -8.72
C ALA A 5 17.39 -8.18 -8.93
N ALA A 6 17.24 -7.39 -7.86
CA ALA A 6 16.73 -6.02 -7.80
C ALA A 6 15.20 -5.78 -7.76
N PHE A 7 14.51 -6.33 -6.74
CA PHE A 7 13.30 -5.68 -6.18
C PHE A 7 13.28 -5.63 -4.64
N ALA A 8 14.43 -5.84 -3.99
CA ALA A 8 14.71 -5.27 -2.67
C ALA A 8 15.36 -3.91 -2.98
N GLU A 9 14.75 -2.77 -2.68
CA GLU A 9 14.48 -2.29 -1.32
C GLU A 9 13.04 -1.77 -1.18
N THR A 10 12.08 -2.64 -0.85
CA THR A 10 11.04 -2.23 0.10
C THR A 10 11.78 -2.03 1.42
N ASP A 11 12.28 -0.81 1.64
CA ASP A 11 13.02 -0.45 2.85
C ASP A 11 12.11 -0.70 4.07
N PRO A 12 12.37 -1.74 4.89
CA PRO A 12 11.53 -2.05 6.05
C PRO A 12 11.75 -1.02 7.19
N GLY A 13 12.65 -0.06 7.02
CA GLY A 13 12.81 1.13 7.86
C GLY A 13 11.92 2.30 7.43
N ARG A 14 11.11 2.16 6.37
CA ARG A 14 10.06 3.14 6.06
C ARG A 14 8.97 3.07 7.11
N ASP A 15 8.83 4.18 7.82
CA ASP A 15 7.83 4.37 8.86
C ASP A 15 6.45 3.87 8.42
N GLY A 16 5.87 2.99 9.24
CA GLY A 16 4.55 2.42 9.03
C GLY A 16 4.41 1.34 7.95
N TRP A 17 5.48 0.84 7.29
CA TRP A 17 5.35 -0.25 6.32
C TRP A 17 4.74 -1.52 6.92
N LEU A 18 3.74 -2.12 6.25
CA LEU A 18 3.01 -3.31 6.72
C LEU A 18 3.22 -4.57 5.89
N GLY A 19 3.72 -4.45 4.65
CA GLY A 19 3.89 -5.58 3.75
C GLY A 19 3.81 -5.21 2.28
N ASP A 20 4.06 -6.19 1.41
CA ASP A 20 3.88 -6.06 -0.03
C ASP A 20 3.02 -7.18 -0.66
N PHE A 21 2.44 -6.88 -1.82
CA PHE A 21 1.69 -7.85 -2.62
C PHE A 21 1.86 -7.54 -4.11
N ARG A 22 1.63 -8.55 -4.97
CA ARG A 22 2.00 -8.46 -6.39
C ARG A 22 0.89 -8.92 -7.32
N ARG A 23 0.79 -8.25 -8.47
CA ARG A 23 -0.03 -8.69 -9.61
C ARG A 23 0.70 -8.43 -10.92
N GLY A 24 1.13 -9.51 -11.58
CA GLY A 24 1.97 -9.40 -12.78
C GLY A 24 3.28 -8.66 -12.45
N PRO A 25 3.69 -7.66 -13.26
CA PRO A 25 4.91 -6.89 -12.99
C PRO A 25 4.75 -5.83 -11.89
N ALA A 26 3.53 -5.54 -11.45
CA ALA A 26 3.27 -4.51 -10.45
C ALA A 26 3.46 -5.05 -9.02
N VAL A 27 4.24 -4.29 -8.23
CA VAL A 27 4.43 -4.50 -6.80
C VAL A 27 3.70 -3.40 -6.04
N PHE A 28 2.89 -3.79 -5.08
CA PHE A 28 2.13 -2.90 -4.21
C PHE A 28 2.70 -2.99 -2.80
N ALA A 29 2.93 -1.85 -2.17
CA ALA A 29 3.38 -1.79 -0.78
C ALA A 29 2.35 -1.03 0.05
N LEU A 30 2.01 -1.58 1.22
CA LEU A 30 1.07 -0.98 2.16
C LEU A 30 1.82 -0.32 3.31
N PHE A 31 1.37 0.87 3.68
CA PHE A 31 1.89 1.64 4.80
C PHE A 31 0.74 2.15 5.66
N GLN A 32 0.89 2.09 6.98
CA GLN A 32 0.11 2.87 7.93
C GLN A 32 0.70 4.29 7.99
N VAL A 33 -0.14 5.30 7.86
CA VAL A 33 0.27 6.70 7.88
C VAL A 33 0.32 7.17 9.33
N GLY A 34 1.55 7.34 9.85
CA GLY A 34 1.78 7.90 11.18
C GLY A 34 1.51 9.40 11.27
N PRO A 35 1.51 9.98 12.49
CA PRO A 35 1.29 11.41 12.72
C PRO A 35 2.29 12.31 11.97
N GLU A 36 3.53 11.85 11.83
CA GLU A 36 4.59 12.57 11.11
C GLU A 36 4.36 12.62 9.60
N SER A 37 3.52 11.71 9.09
CA SER A 37 3.15 11.61 7.66
C SER A 37 1.75 12.18 7.36
N GLY A 38 1.16 12.90 8.33
CA GLY A 38 -0.14 13.56 8.20
C GLY A 38 -1.33 12.79 8.77
N GLY A 39 -1.11 11.60 9.36
CA GLY A 39 -2.16 10.83 10.02
C GLY A 39 -2.66 11.51 11.29
N HIS A 40 -3.96 11.39 11.59
CA HIS A 40 -4.51 12.00 12.79
C HIS A 40 -4.31 11.06 14.02
N PRO A 41 -3.56 11.45 15.07
CA PRO A 41 -3.20 10.56 16.17
C PRO A 41 -4.37 10.07 17.03
N LEU A 42 -5.52 10.76 16.94
CA LEU A 42 -6.76 10.40 17.63
C LEU A 42 -7.87 9.94 16.66
N GLY A 43 -7.56 9.85 15.36
CA GLY A 43 -8.49 9.43 14.32
C GLY A 43 -8.41 7.93 14.06
N PRO A 44 -9.29 7.39 13.19
CA PRO A 44 -9.10 6.05 12.67
C PRO A 44 -7.74 5.95 11.97
N PRO A 45 -7.08 4.78 11.98
CA PRO A 45 -5.82 4.60 11.28
C PRO A 45 -5.97 4.92 9.79
N GLU A 46 -5.03 5.70 9.24
CA GLU A 46 -4.95 5.99 7.82
C GLU A 46 -3.91 5.07 7.16
N TYR A 47 -4.20 4.61 5.96
CA TYR A 47 -3.34 3.74 5.17
C TYR A 47 -3.07 4.32 3.79
N ARG A 48 -1.87 4.04 3.30
CA ARG A 48 -1.41 4.42 1.96
C ARG A 48 -0.94 3.19 1.21
N ILE A 49 -1.32 3.10 -0.06
CA ILE A 49 -0.80 2.10 -0.99
C ILE A 49 0.09 2.79 -2.01
N GLU A 50 1.31 2.27 -2.15
CA GLU A 50 2.21 2.63 -3.25
C GLU A 50 2.24 1.49 -4.28
N CYS A 51 2.33 1.84 -5.56
CA CYS A 51 2.57 0.90 -6.65
C CYS A 51 3.91 1.21 -7.32
N ASN A 52 4.69 0.17 -7.58
CA ASN A 52 5.84 0.19 -8.46
C ASN A 52 5.60 -0.78 -9.63
N ASP A 53 5.48 -0.21 -10.82
CA ASP A 53 5.23 -0.87 -12.11
C ASP A 53 6.48 -0.90 -13.01
N GLY A 54 7.65 -0.54 -12.45
CA GLY A 54 8.90 -0.37 -13.19
C GLY A 54 9.31 1.09 -13.43
N ALA A 55 8.45 2.06 -13.11
CA ALA A 55 8.79 3.49 -13.13
C ALA A 55 8.95 4.10 -11.73
N GLY A 56 9.20 3.26 -10.71
CA GLY A 56 9.41 3.67 -9.32
C GLY A 56 8.12 3.73 -8.51
N PRO A 57 8.22 3.67 -7.17
CA PRO A 57 7.07 3.65 -6.27
C PRO A 57 6.32 4.98 -6.29
N ARG A 58 5.00 4.90 -6.47
CA ARG A 58 4.09 6.05 -6.50
C ARG A 58 2.86 5.75 -5.66
N GLU A 59 2.44 6.72 -4.86
CA GLU A 59 1.18 6.64 -4.11
C GLU A 59 0.00 6.54 -5.09
N ILE A 60 -0.82 5.49 -4.95
CA ILE A 60 -1.98 5.24 -5.81
C ILE A 60 -3.31 5.33 -5.06
N CYS A 61 -3.30 5.11 -3.75
CA CYS A 61 -4.50 5.09 -2.92
C CYS A 61 -4.19 5.53 -1.48
N ARG A 62 -5.15 6.22 -0.87
CA ARG A 62 -5.25 6.39 0.59
C ARG A 62 -6.64 6.03 1.07
N PHE A 63 -6.75 5.53 2.29
CA PHE A 63 -8.04 5.23 2.93
C PHE A 63 -7.89 5.16 4.44
N PHE A 64 -9.00 5.33 5.15
CA PHE A 64 -9.06 5.14 6.61
C PHE A 64 -9.61 3.74 6.93
N ASP A 65 -9.21 3.16 8.06
CA ASP A 65 -9.85 1.95 8.59
C ASP A 65 -11.09 2.35 9.40
N GLU A 66 -12.19 2.51 8.68
CA GLU A 66 -13.52 2.78 9.19
C GLU A 66 -14.53 1.80 8.56
N PRO A 67 -15.76 1.65 9.11
CA PRO A 67 -16.71 0.62 8.66
C PRO A 67 -17.17 0.74 7.20
N ASP A 68 -17.10 1.93 6.61
CA ASP A 68 -17.42 2.20 5.20
C ASP A 68 -16.33 3.10 4.61
N PRO A 69 -15.11 2.55 4.39
CA PRO A 69 -13.98 3.36 4.01
C PRO A 69 -14.13 3.81 2.57
N VAL A 70 -13.93 5.10 2.31
CA VAL A 70 -13.95 5.66 0.96
C VAL A 70 -12.51 5.77 0.44
N PRO A 71 -12.03 4.83 -0.40
CA PRO A 71 -10.67 4.85 -0.90
C PRO A 71 -10.45 5.98 -1.92
N GLU A 72 -9.44 6.80 -1.68
CA GLU A 72 -9.04 7.89 -2.55
C GLU A 72 -7.99 7.44 -3.57
N TRP A 73 -8.45 7.03 -4.75
CA TRP A 73 -7.58 6.64 -5.85
C TRP A 73 -6.98 7.83 -6.61
N ARG A 74 -5.72 7.70 -7.03
CA ARG A 74 -4.97 8.74 -7.75
C ARG A 74 -4.75 8.39 -9.22
N GLY A 75 -4.85 9.40 -10.08
CA GLY A 75 -4.50 9.30 -11.50
C GLY A 75 -5.28 8.21 -12.24
N ALA A 76 -4.56 7.36 -12.98
CA ALA A 76 -5.12 6.28 -13.79
C ALA A 76 -5.83 5.18 -12.97
N TRP A 77 -5.61 5.12 -11.65
CA TRP A 77 -6.25 4.13 -10.78
C TRP A 77 -7.70 4.47 -10.43
N ARG A 78 -8.19 5.66 -10.80
CA ARG A 78 -9.59 6.05 -10.53
C ARG A 78 -10.55 5.23 -11.36
N GLY A 79 -11.25 4.30 -10.71
CA GLY A 79 -12.20 3.40 -11.36
C GLY A 79 -11.54 2.23 -12.08
N ASP A 80 -10.29 1.94 -11.78
CA ASP A 80 -9.59 0.78 -12.34
C ASP A 80 -10.17 -0.54 -11.81
N GLU A 81 -10.21 -1.57 -12.66
CA GLU A 81 -10.78 -2.86 -12.33
C GLU A 81 -9.96 -3.64 -11.28
N TRP A 82 -8.71 -3.23 -11.04
CA TRP A 82 -7.83 -3.85 -10.03
C TRP A 82 -8.10 -3.28 -8.63
N CYS A 83 -8.73 -2.12 -8.50
CA CYS A 83 -8.96 -1.46 -7.22
C CYS A 83 -9.61 -2.35 -6.16
N PRO A 84 -10.69 -3.11 -6.45
CA PRO A 84 -11.29 -4.01 -5.46
C PRO A 84 -10.33 -5.10 -4.97
N TRP A 85 -9.53 -5.68 -5.88
CA TRP A 85 -8.55 -6.70 -5.54
C TRP A 85 -7.39 -6.13 -4.71
N ILE A 86 -6.94 -4.91 -5.03
CA ILE A 86 -5.88 -4.22 -4.28
C ILE A 86 -6.33 -3.97 -2.84
N LEU A 87 -7.58 -3.53 -2.64
CA LEU A 87 -8.12 -3.29 -1.30
C LEU A 87 -8.26 -4.58 -0.49
N ASP A 88 -8.75 -5.66 -1.10
CA ASP A 88 -8.83 -6.98 -0.43
C ASP A 88 -7.46 -7.42 0.09
N ARG A 89 -6.40 -7.27 -0.73
CA ARG A 89 -5.03 -7.58 -0.32
C ARG A 89 -4.49 -6.63 0.75
N ALA A 90 -4.80 -5.34 0.66
CA ALA A 90 -4.43 -4.39 1.69
C ALA A 90 -5.08 -4.73 3.04
N HIS A 91 -6.38 -5.03 3.08
CA HIS A 91 -7.07 -5.44 4.31
C HIS A 91 -6.51 -6.75 4.89
N ALA A 92 -6.13 -7.70 4.03
CA ALA A 92 -5.48 -8.92 4.49
C ALA A 92 -4.13 -8.63 5.19
N LEU A 93 -3.35 -7.68 4.68
CA LEU A 93 -2.11 -7.22 5.31
C LEU A 93 -2.35 -6.42 6.59
N ILE A 94 -3.39 -5.59 6.66
CA ILE A 94 -3.76 -4.90 7.91
C ILE A 94 -4.05 -5.93 9.02
N ALA A 95 -4.78 -7.00 8.69
CA ALA A 95 -5.11 -8.06 9.65
C ALA A 95 -3.88 -8.92 10.03
N ARG A 96 -2.89 -9.04 9.15
CA ARG A 96 -1.67 -9.84 9.34
C ARG A 96 -0.46 -9.15 8.70
N PRO A 97 0.14 -8.15 9.38
CA PRO A 97 1.29 -7.44 8.85
C PRO A 97 2.51 -8.36 8.72
N GLU A 98 3.33 -8.11 7.71
CA GLU A 98 4.59 -8.84 7.49
C GLU A 98 5.75 -8.28 8.33
N ASN A 99 5.59 -7.07 8.88
CA ASN A 99 6.61 -6.39 9.67
C ASN A 99 6.75 -6.87 11.14
N THR A 100 6.17 -8.04 11.47
CA THR A 100 6.11 -8.58 12.85
C THR A 100 7.29 -9.47 13.19
#